data_AF-A0A1G5ZHC7-F1
#
_entry.id   AF-A0A1G5ZHC7-F1
#
_cell.length_a   1.000
_cell.length_b   1.000
_cell.length_c   1.000
_cell.angle_alpha   90.00
_cell.angle_beta   90.00
_cell.angle_gamma   90.00
#
_symmetry.space_group_name_H-M   'P 1'
#
loop_
_entity.id
_entity.type
_entity.pdbx_description
1 polymer ?
#
loop_
_entity_poly.entity_id
_entity_poly.type
_entity_poly.pdbx_seq_one_letter_code
_entity_poly.pdbx_strand_id
1 'polypeptide(L)' 'MVFSCNELFNKPQGKEVYLITAEDGKSLDAMEDGLLLISKTDIRTGRRHIKNLSKIIVKRID' A
#
# COMPACT_ATOMS: atom_id res chain seq x y z
N MET A 1 8.25 -0.85 -4.85
CA MET A 1 7.83 -2.01 -4.04
C MET A 1 7.31 -3.11 -4.94
N VAL A 2 7.46 -4.37 -4.57
CA VAL A 2 6.82 -5.51 -5.25
C VAL A 2 6.18 -6.39 -4.19
N PHE A 3 4.94 -6.80 -4.45
CA PHE A 3 4.26 -7.86 -3.70
C PHE A 3 4.06 -9.06 -4.63
N SER A 4 4.18 -10.27 -4.11
CA SER A 4 3.74 -11.45 -4.85
C SER A 4 2.23 -11.65 -4.70
N CYS A 5 1.54 -12.25 -5.68
CA CYS A 5 0.14 -12.62 -5.52
C CYS A 5 -0.06 -13.58 -4.34
N ASN A 6 0.89 -14.48 -4.10
CA ASN A 6 0.85 -15.39 -2.95
C ASN A 6 0.92 -14.63 -1.61
N GLU A 7 1.71 -13.56 -1.52
CA GLU A 7 1.79 -12.69 -0.33
C GLU A 7 0.48 -11.94 -0.12
N LEU A 8 -0.11 -11.36 -1.17
CA LEU A 8 -1.34 -10.58 -1.07
C LEU A 8 -2.58 -11.44 -0.76
N PHE A 9 -2.67 -12.64 -1.34
CA PHE A 9 -3.92 -13.42 -1.31
C PHE A 9 -3.88 -14.66 -0.41
N ASN A 10 -2.69 -15.22 -0.12
CA ASN A 10 -2.58 -16.48 0.62
C ASN A 10 -1.91 -16.34 1.99
N LYS A 11 -1.47 -15.13 2.38
CA LYS A 11 -0.84 -14.88 3.69
C LYS A 11 -1.63 -13.87 4.52
N PRO A 12 -1.62 -13.98 5.86
CA PRO A 12 -2.24 -12.98 6.74
C PRO A 12 -1.74 -11.57 6.48
N GLN A 13 -0.46 -11.42 6.14
CA GLN A 13 0.14 -10.12 5.84
C GLN A 13 -0.53 -9.38 4.66
N GLY A 14 -1.03 -10.12 3.67
CA GLY A 14 -1.73 -9.55 2.53
C GLY A 14 -3.05 -8.87 2.90
N LYS A 15 -3.68 -9.27 4.02
CA LYS A 15 -4.91 -8.65 4.53
C LYS A 15 -4.67 -7.28 5.17
N GLU A 16 -3.41 -6.92 5.38
CA GLU A 16 -2.98 -5.71 6.04
C GLU A 16 -2.32 -4.71 5.08
N VAL A 17 -2.52 -4.91 3.76
CA VAL A 17 -2.12 -3.98 2.71
C VAL A 17 -3.33 -3.10 2.36
N TYR A 18 -3.17 -1.79 2.49
CA TYR A 18 -4.26 -0.82 2.28
C TYR A 18 -3.85 0.26 1.30
N LEU A 19 -4.82 0.66 0.48
CA LEU A 19 -4.79 1.90 -0.26
C LEU A 19 -5.61 2.93 0.52
N ILE A 20 -4.96 3.98 1.00
CA ILE A 20 -5.59 5.03 1.79
C ILE A 20 -5.98 6.18 0.85
N THR A 21 -7.27 6.46 0.81
CA THR A 21 -7.87 7.56 0.04
C THR A 21 -8.45 8.66 0.93
N ALA A 22 -8.40 8.47 2.25
CA ALA A 22 -8.77 9.44 3.27
C ALA A 22 -8.11 9.03 4.60
N GLU A 23 -7.64 10.00 5.37
CA GLU A 23 -7.02 9.79 6.68
C GLU A 23 -7.30 11.00 7.58
N ASP A 24 -7.54 10.76 8.87
CA ASP A 24 -7.79 11.81 9.87
C ASP A 24 -8.86 12.83 9.45
N GLY A 25 -9.91 12.37 8.76
CA GLY A 25 -11.01 13.20 8.26
C GLY A 25 -10.67 14.05 7.04
N LYS A 26 -9.46 13.94 6.48
CA LYS A 26 -9.05 14.58 5.23
C LYS A 26 -9.35 13.66 4.05
N SER A 27 -9.99 14.20 3.03
CA SER A 27 -10.13 13.54 1.73
C SER A 27 -8.79 13.53 0.98
N LEU A 28 -8.69 12.67 -0.04
CA LEU A 28 -7.47 12.46 -0.82
C LEU A 28 -6.79 13.75 -1.32
N ASP A 29 -7.57 14.73 -1.74
CA ASP A 29 -7.12 16.04 -2.22
C ASP A 29 -6.50 16.93 -1.12
N ALA A 30 -6.88 16.69 0.14
CA ALA A 30 -6.36 17.40 1.31
C ALA A 30 -5.26 16.63 2.06
N MET A 31 -4.93 15.41 1.63
CA MET A 31 -3.85 14.61 2.20
C MET A 31 -2.48 15.06 1.65
N GLU A 32 -1.54 15.40 2.54
CA GLU A 32 -0.16 15.78 2.17
C GLU A 32 0.59 14.62 1.46
N ASP A 33 0.28 13.40 1.88
CA ASP A 33 0.89 12.18 1.35
C ASP A 33 0.20 11.67 0.07
N GLY A 34 -0.87 12.32 -0.36
CA GLY A 34 -1.68 11.91 -1.51
C GLY A 34 -2.21 10.49 -1.39
N LEU A 35 -2.29 9.77 -2.52
CA LEU A 35 -2.71 8.37 -2.54
C LEU A 35 -1.62 7.52 -1.87
N LEU A 36 -1.97 6.88 -0.75
CA LEU A 36 -0.99 6.21 0.10
C LEU A 36 -1.18 4.69 0.07
N LEU A 37 -0.10 3.95 -0.10
CA LEU A 37 -0.09 2.49 0.07
C LEU A 37 0.66 2.14 1.35
N ILE A 38 0.00 1.44 2.27
CA ILE A 38 0.59 0.96 3.53
C ILE A 38 0.49 -0.56 3.65
N SER A 39 1.42 -1.15 4.41
CA SER A 39 1.37 -2.55 4.87
C SER A 39 1.58 -2.56 6.38
N LYS A 40 0.54 -2.89 7.18
CA LYS A 40 0.61 -2.74 8.65
C LYS A 40 1.50 -3.76 9.36
N THR A 41 1.98 -4.78 8.66
CA THR A 41 2.83 -5.84 9.19
C THR A 41 4.27 -5.40 9.49
N ASP A 42 4.69 -4.24 9.00
CA ASP A 42 6.06 -3.79 9.14
C ASP A 42 6.28 -3.08 10.47
N ILE A 43 7.07 -3.70 11.35
CA ILE A 43 7.45 -3.18 12.69
C ILE A 43 8.28 -1.88 12.59
N ARG A 44 8.89 -1.59 11.44
CA ARG A 44 9.52 -0.30 11.11
C ARG A 44 8.88 0.23 9.84
N THR A 45 8.41 1.48 9.87
CA THR A 45 7.88 2.24 8.73
C THR A 45 8.93 2.44 7.64
N GLY A 46 9.16 1.38 6.87
CA GLY A 46 10.19 1.31 5.84
C GLY A 46 9.61 1.46 4.43
N ARG A 47 10.18 0.72 3.48
CA ARG A 47 9.86 0.81 2.04
C ARG A 47 8.39 0.51 1.69
N ARG A 48 7.60 -0.09 2.61
CA ARG A 48 6.17 -0.44 2.41
C ARG A 48 5.19 0.67 2.79
N HIS A 49 5.70 1.90 2.89
CA HIS A 49 4.92 3.12 3.04
C HIS A 49 5.15 3.99 1.80
N ILE A 50 4.27 3.89 0.80
CA ILE A 50 4.41 4.62 -0.47
C ILE A 50 3.46 5.80 -0.48
N LYS A 51 4.02 7.00 -0.29
CA LYS A 51 3.35 8.28 -0.49
C LYS A 51 3.27 8.60 -1.97
N ASN A 52 2.24 9.34 -2.38
CA ASN A 52 2.02 9.80 -3.74
C ASN A 52 2.08 8.65 -4.76
N LEU A 53 1.38 7.56 -4.47
CA LEU A 53 1.31 6.40 -5.36
C LEU A 53 0.74 6.82 -6.71
N SER A 54 1.58 6.80 -7.74
CA SER A 54 1.23 7.22 -9.09
C SER A 54 0.85 6.06 -10.02
N LYS A 55 1.31 4.83 -9.73
CA LYS A 55 1.12 3.68 -10.61
C LYS A 55 1.18 2.35 -9.87
N ILE A 56 0.26 1.44 -10.23
CA ILE A 56 0.32 0.02 -9.88
C ILE A 56 0.47 -0.77 -11.19
N ILE A 57 1.42 -1.71 -11.22
CA ILE A 57 1.64 -2.58 -12.37
C ILE A 57 1.54 -4.03 -11.90
N VAL A 58 0.63 -4.78 -12.48
CA VAL A 58 0.52 -6.23 -12.26
C VAL A 58 1.23 -6.93 -13.41
N LYS A 59 2.17 -7.81 -13.08
CA LYS A 59 2.89 -8.63 -14.07
C LYS A 59 2.78 -10.10 -13.66
N ARG A 60 2.60 -10.95 -14.67
CA ARG A 60 2.89 -12.38 -14.54
C ARG A 60 4.41 -12.54 -14.62
N ILE A 61 4.98 -13.38 -13.76
CA ILE A 61 6.37 -13.80 -13.90
C ILE A 61 6.37 -14.87 -14.98
N ASP A 62 7.14 -14.64 -16.05
CA ASP A 62 7.40 -15.61 -17.11
C ASP A 62 8.34 -16.72 -16.61
#